data_AF-A0A817YRN0-F1
#
_entry.id   AF-A0A817YRN0-F1
#
_cell.length_a   1.000
_cell.length_b   1.000
_cell.length_c   1.000
_cell.angle_alpha   90.00
_cell.angle_beta   90.00
_cell.angle_gamma   90.00
#
_symmetry.space_group_name_H-M   'P 1'
#
loop_
_entity.id
_entity.type
_entity.pdbx_description
1 polymer ?
#
loop_
_entity_poly.entity_id
_entity_poly.type
_entity_poly.pdbx_seq_one_letter_code
_entity_poly.pdbx_strand_id
1 'polypeptide(L)'
;MREERNQANIQSYNNLMETLNSLFYNHLLTWRQQEMAMTFIFFLLQNRIPIPSSCIRTFVDFLIHDDIVLRKIAEKGIATFCRIQKPPRIYLEKTLDEILQRPVNVDQCHPGDRDDNLWITINDYKPPKTQNEWEETCFLDKSFHGYYKWPKIIKYPMNKRERYTKENMPEDVAVLYERFIDKSFINKFIQFMILDEEGGGINFDFYRFRMFKGLFRNFGLALVDSFMDDLYILIRDKTKKQEGSHRVAAEIVAGMIRGSKHWTLDM
;
A
#
# COMPACT_ATOMS: atom_id res chain seq x y z
N MET A 1 36.06 -9.01 -10.44
CA MET A 1 35.24 -9.43 -11.61
C MET A 1 33.73 -9.46 -11.37
N ARG A 2 33.15 -10.34 -10.52
CA ARG A 2 31.67 -10.40 -10.36
C ARG A 2 31.07 -9.16 -9.70
N GLU A 3 31.74 -8.64 -8.67
CA GLU A 3 31.29 -7.47 -7.92
C GLU A 3 31.40 -6.18 -8.74
N GLU A 4 32.50 -5.98 -9.46
CA GLU A 4 32.66 -4.89 -10.42
C GLU A 4 31.58 -4.91 -11.51
N ARG A 5 31.26 -6.10 -12.05
CA ARG A 5 30.17 -6.26 -13.02
C ARG A 5 28.81 -5.90 -12.41
N ASN A 6 28.55 -6.27 -11.16
CA ASN A 6 27.32 -5.89 -10.48
C ASN A 6 27.22 -4.37 -10.26
N GLN A 7 28.32 -3.73 -9.87
CA GLN A 7 28.38 -2.27 -9.71
C GLN A 7 28.14 -1.56 -11.05
N ALA A 8 28.78 -2.01 -12.14
CA ALA A 8 28.57 -1.47 -13.48
C ALA A 8 27.10 -1.62 -13.94
N ASN A 9 26.44 -2.75 -13.61
CA ASN A 9 25.02 -2.94 -13.91
C ASN A 9 24.13 -1.98 -13.12
N ILE A 10 24.41 -1.74 -11.83
CA ILE A 10 23.67 -0.78 -11.01
C ILE A 10 23.84 0.64 -11.57
N GLN A 11 25.06 1.01 -11.96
CA GLN A 11 25.33 2.31 -12.56
C GLN A 11 24.59 2.47 -13.90
N SER A 12 24.59 1.43 -14.73
CA SER A 12 23.86 1.44 -16.01
C SER A 12 22.34 1.58 -15.80
N TYR A 13 21.79 0.89 -14.79
CA TYR A 13 20.39 1.01 -14.40
C TYR A 13 20.03 2.43 -13.96
N ASN A 14 20.82 3.02 -13.05
CA ASN A 14 20.59 4.38 -12.57
C ASN A 14 20.71 5.40 -13.71
N ASN A 15 21.74 5.27 -14.55
CA ASN A 15 21.93 6.14 -15.71
C ASN A 15 20.75 6.06 -16.68
N LEU A 16 20.23 4.86 -16.95
CA LEU A 16 19.07 4.69 -17.82
C LEU A 16 17.81 5.36 -17.23
N MET A 17 17.53 5.12 -15.96
CA MET A 17 16.39 5.72 -15.25
C MET A 17 16.47 7.25 -15.27
N GLU A 18 17.62 7.82 -14.91
CA GLU A 18 17.83 9.28 -14.91
C GLU A 18 17.78 9.87 -16.33
N THR A 19 18.35 9.18 -17.32
CA THR A 19 18.28 9.63 -18.72
C THR A 19 16.84 9.69 -19.20
N LEU A 20 16.06 8.63 -18.98
CA LEU A 20 14.63 8.62 -19.33
C LEU A 20 13.87 9.73 -18.59
N ASN A 21 14.15 9.92 -17.30
CA ASN A 21 13.51 10.94 -16.48
C ASN A 21 13.83 12.37 -16.95
N SER A 22 15.07 12.62 -17.37
CA SER A 22 15.50 13.93 -17.87
C SER A 22 14.73 14.38 -19.12
N LEU A 23 14.21 13.43 -19.92
CA LEU A 23 13.49 13.73 -21.15
C LEU A 23 12.19 14.50 -20.91
N PHE A 24 11.55 14.35 -19.75
CA PHE A 24 10.32 15.10 -19.42
C PHE A 24 10.56 16.60 -19.26
N TYR A 25 11.76 16.99 -18.80
CA TYR A 25 12.09 18.39 -18.50
C TYR A 25 12.66 19.14 -19.71
N ASN A 26 13.08 18.43 -20.75
CA ASN A 26 13.67 19.05 -21.94
C ASN A 26 12.63 19.60 -22.93
N HIS A 27 11.32 19.46 -22.68
CA HIS A 27 10.20 19.90 -23.54
C HIS A 27 10.22 19.38 -25.00
N LEU A 28 11.07 18.41 -25.32
CA LEU A 28 11.24 17.84 -26.66
C LEU A 28 10.33 16.63 -26.92
N LEU A 29 9.65 16.11 -25.89
CA LEU A 29 8.81 14.93 -26.03
C LEU A 29 7.38 15.31 -26.45
N THR A 30 6.90 14.68 -27.52
CA THR A 30 5.47 14.58 -27.82
C THR A 30 4.75 13.82 -26.71
N TRP A 31 3.44 14.03 -26.55
CA TRP A 31 2.62 13.33 -25.53
C TRP A 31 2.81 11.80 -25.58
N ARG A 32 2.81 11.21 -26.77
CA ARG A 32 3.03 9.77 -26.96
C ARG A 32 4.42 9.31 -26.52
N GLN A 33 5.44 10.14 -26.72
CA GLN A 33 6.79 9.84 -26.23
C GLN A 33 6.88 9.98 -24.71
N GLN A 34 6.14 10.90 -24.09
CA GLN A 34 6.04 10.99 -22.63
C GLN A 34 5.39 9.72 -22.05
N GLU A 35 4.29 9.25 -22.63
CA GLU A 35 3.65 7.99 -22.23
C GLU A 35 4.62 6.80 -22.32
N MET A 36 5.39 6.72 -23.41
CA MET A 36 6.40 5.67 -23.60
C MET A 36 7.51 5.75 -22.56
N ALA A 37 8.09 6.94 -22.35
CA ALA A 37 9.15 7.15 -21.36
C ALA A 37 8.67 6.78 -19.95
N MET A 38 7.46 7.20 -19.58
CA MET A 38 6.87 6.93 -18.28
C MET A 38 6.61 5.43 -18.09
N THR A 39 6.16 4.75 -19.14
CA THR A 39 5.98 3.29 -19.15
C THR A 39 7.31 2.55 -18.98
N PHE A 40 8.38 3.02 -19.64
CA PHE A 40 9.71 2.42 -19.47
C PHE A 40 10.25 2.59 -18.05
N ILE A 41 10.15 3.78 -17.47
CA ILE A 41 10.52 4.01 -16.06
C ILE A 41 9.70 3.11 -15.14
N PHE A 42 8.39 2.97 -15.40
CA PHE A 42 7.52 2.07 -14.63
C PHE A 42 7.98 0.61 -14.68
N PHE A 43 8.36 0.10 -15.85
CA PHE A 43 8.86 -1.27 -15.99
C PHE A 43 10.24 -1.50 -15.37
N LEU A 44 11.01 -0.43 -15.14
CA LEU A 44 12.31 -0.48 -14.49
C LEU A 44 12.19 -0.44 -12.94
N LEU A 45 10.99 -0.28 -12.37
CA LEU A 45 10.80 -0.36 -10.92
C LEU A 45 11.11 -1.77 -10.39
N GLN A 46 12.07 -1.88 -9.47
CA GLN A 46 12.50 -3.14 -8.87
C GLN A 46 12.76 -3.01 -7.37
N ASN A 47 12.77 -4.13 -6.65
CA ASN A 47 12.86 -4.16 -5.18
C ASN A 47 14.26 -4.46 -4.63
N ARG A 48 15.27 -4.66 -5.48
CA ARG A 48 16.63 -5.04 -5.06
C ARG A 48 17.62 -3.88 -5.05
N ILE A 49 17.30 -2.80 -5.76
CA ILE A 49 18.17 -1.64 -5.95
C ILE A 49 17.34 -0.40 -5.61
N PRO A 50 17.91 0.60 -4.92
CA PRO A 50 17.23 1.87 -4.68
C PRO A 50 16.75 2.51 -5.98
N ILE A 51 15.55 3.07 -5.96
CA ILE A 51 15.00 3.77 -7.12
C ILE A 51 15.44 5.23 -7.03
N PRO A 52 15.91 5.86 -8.12
CA PRO A 52 16.28 7.26 -8.09
C PRO A 52 15.11 8.15 -7.67
N SER A 53 15.32 9.01 -6.66
CA SER A 53 14.29 9.90 -6.10
C SER A 53 13.67 10.84 -7.15
N SER A 54 14.45 11.22 -8.17
CA SER A 54 14.00 12.02 -9.30
C SER A 54 12.87 11.35 -10.10
N CYS A 55 12.94 10.02 -10.27
CA CYS A 55 11.93 9.24 -10.98
C CYS A 55 10.65 9.11 -10.13
N ILE A 56 10.82 8.96 -8.82
CA ILE A 56 9.69 8.94 -7.87
C ILE A 56 8.97 10.29 -7.86
N ARG A 57 9.74 11.40 -7.88
CA ARG A 57 9.19 12.76 -7.99
C ARG A 57 8.37 12.92 -9.26
N THR A 58 8.86 12.45 -10.40
CA THR A 58 8.09 12.47 -11.65
C THR A 58 6.79 11.67 -11.55
N PHE A 59 6.79 10.47 -10.94
CA PHE A 59 5.54 9.73 -10.69
C PHE A 59 4.56 10.53 -9.83
N VAL A 60 5.05 11.14 -8.75
CA VAL A 60 4.21 11.93 -7.84
C VAL A 60 3.63 13.16 -8.54
N ASP A 61 4.47 13.92 -9.25
CA ASP A 61 4.06 15.13 -9.96
C ASP A 61 3.05 14.80 -11.07
N PHE A 62 3.19 13.64 -11.71
CA PHE A 62 2.33 13.22 -12.80
C PHE A 62 0.96 12.71 -12.35
N LEU A 63 0.71 12.54 -11.04
CA LEU A 63 -0.64 12.28 -10.51
C LEU A 63 -1.62 13.42 -10.81
N ILE A 64 -1.11 14.63 -11.02
CA ILE A 64 -1.88 15.81 -11.42
C ILE A 64 -1.52 16.33 -12.82
N HIS A 65 -0.92 15.47 -13.65
CA HIS A 65 -0.68 15.77 -15.06
C HIS A 65 -2.00 15.91 -15.80
N ASP A 66 -2.08 16.70 -16.87
CA ASP A 66 -3.34 16.92 -17.61
C ASP A 66 -3.75 15.69 -18.44
N ASP A 67 -2.78 14.88 -18.85
CA ASP A 67 -2.98 13.62 -19.57
C ASP A 67 -3.39 12.47 -18.63
N ILE A 68 -4.57 11.88 -18.89
CA ILE A 68 -5.12 10.76 -18.12
C ILE A 68 -4.28 9.48 -18.19
N VAL A 69 -3.63 9.20 -19.32
CA VAL A 69 -2.80 8.00 -19.48
C VAL A 69 -1.57 8.12 -18.58
N LEU A 70 -0.95 9.30 -18.55
CA LEU A 70 0.17 9.59 -17.66
C LEU A 70 -0.23 9.53 -16.18
N ARG A 71 -1.39 10.07 -15.80
CA ARG A 71 -1.93 9.92 -14.43
C ARG A 71 -2.09 8.45 -14.03
N LYS A 72 -2.62 7.62 -14.92
CA LYS A 72 -2.80 6.18 -14.65
C LYS A 72 -1.49 5.42 -14.52
N ILE A 73 -0.49 5.75 -15.34
CA ILE A 73 0.85 5.18 -15.18
C ILE A 73 1.47 5.63 -13.85
N ALA A 74 1.27 6.90 -13.48
CA ALA A 74 1.69 7.45 -12.20
C ALA A 74 1.08 6.73 -10.99
N GLU A 75 -0.24 6.54 -10.97
CA GLU A 75 -0.94 5.79 -9.91
C GLU A 75 -0.38 4.37 -9.77
N LYS A 76 -0.14 3.67 -10.90
CA LYS A 76 0.48 2.33 -10.92
C LYS A 76 1.92 2.35 -10.40
N GLY A 77 2.68 3.38 -10.77
CA GLY A 77 4.04 3.64 -10.33
C GLY A 77 4.12 3.82 -8.81
N ILE A 78 3.30 4.72 -8.25
CA ILE A 78 3.24 4.98 -6.80
C ILE A 78 2.75 3.74 -6.03
N ALA A 79 1.73 3.02 -6.53
CA ALA A 79 1.29 1.77 -5.93
C ALA A 79 2.42 0.71 -5.87
N THR A 80 3.21 0.63 -6.95
CA THR A 80 4.35 -0.29 -7.05
C THR A 80 5.50 0.13 -6.14
N PHE A 81 5.84 1.42 -6.15
CA PHE A 81 6.83 2.01 -5.27
C PHE A 81 6.49 1.78 -3.79
N CYS A 82 5.26 2.06 -3.39
CA CYS A 82 4.80 1.78 -2.02
C CYS A 82 5.02 0.31 -1.67
N ARG A 83 4.70 -0.63 -2.59
CA ARG A 83 4.92 -2.08 -2.37
C ARG A 83 6.40 -2.44 -2.24
N ILE A 84 7.28 -1.79 -2.99
CA ILE A 84 8.74 -1.96 -2.90
C ILE A 84 9.24 -1.45 -1.55
N GLN A 85 8.87 -0.22 -1.20
CA GLN A 85 9.16 0.44 0.09
C GLN A 85 8.22 -0.01 1.20
N LYS A 86 7.82 -1.28 1.23
CA LYS A 86 6.98 -1.80 2.30
C LYS A 86 7.87 -2.01 3.53
N PRO A 87 7.62 -1.33 4.68
CA PRO A 87 8.42 -1.52 5.88
C PRO A 87 8.52 -3.01 6.23
N PRO A 88 9.61 -3.50 6.85
CA PRO A 88 9.73 -4.91 7.22
C PRO A 88 8.61 -5.35 8.17
N ARG A 89 8.47 -6.65 8.37
CA ARG A 89 7.48 -7.23 9.28
C ARG A 89 8.16 -8.31 10.09
N ILE A 90 7.94 -8.27 11.39
CA ILE A 90 8.34 -9.32 12.31
C ILE A 90 7.23 -10.38 12.34
N TYR A 91 7.62 -11.64 12.26
CA TYR A 91 6.72 -12.78 12.39
C TYR A 91 7.00 -13.51 13.69
N LEU A 92 5.93 -13.98 14.31
CA LEU A 92 5.97 -14.90 15.43
C LEU A 92 5.62 -16.30 14.90
N GLU A 93 6.28 -17.30 15.47
CA GLU A 93 6.07 -18.71 15.17
C GLU A 93 5.72 -19.39 16.48
N LYS A 94 4.52 -19.97 16.55
CA LYS A 94 4.04 -20.71 17.72
C LYS A 94 3.37 -22.01 17.30
N THR A 95 3.41 -23.02 18.15
CA THR A 95 2.54 -24.19 18.03
C THR A 95 1.12 -23.84 18.46
N LEU A 96 0.15 -24.70 18.13
CA LEU A 96 -1.23 -24.51 18.59
C LEU A 96 -1.34 -24.62 20.11
N ASP A 97 -0.56 -25.51 20.72
CA ASP A 97 -0.53 -25.72 22.18
C ASP A 97 -0.06 -24.45 22.92
N GLU A 98 0.94 -23.75 22.37
CA GLU A 98 1.44 -22.49 22.92
C GLU A 98 0.41 -21.35 22.79
N ILE A 99 -0.39 -21.34 21.72
CA ILE A 99 -1.44 -20.33 21.51
C ILE A 99 -2.60 -20.57 22.47
N LEU A 100 -3.05 -21.82 22.62
CA LEU A 100 -4.20 -22.19 23.45
C LEU A 100 -3.85 -22.47 24.91
N GLN A 101 -2.56 -22.50 25.24
CA GLN A 101 -2.02 -22.82 26.58
C GLN A 101 -2.56 -24.15 27.12
N ARG A 102 -2.77 -25.13 26.23
CA ARG A 102 -3.26 -26.49 26.53
C ARG A 102 -2.82 -27.46 25.42
N PRO A 103 -2.67 -28.77 25.71
CA PRO A 103 -2.37 -29.75 24.67
C PRO A 103 -3.56 -29.93 23.72
N VAL A 104 -3.26 -30.02 22.42
CA VAL A 104 -4.25 -30.22 21.35
C VAL A 104 -3.81 -31.37 20.45
N ASN A 105 -4.73 -32.30 20.18
CA ASN A 105 -4.50 -33.36 19.21
C ASN A 105 -4.66 -32.81 17.78
N VAL A 106 -3.56 -32.33 17.20
CA VAL A 106 -3.52 -31.82 15.81
C VAL A 106 -3.62 -32.92 14.74
N ASP A 107 -3.61 -34.20 15.12
CA ASP A 107 -3.70 -35.32 14.18
C ASP A 107 -5.13 -35.68 13.81
N GLN A 108 -6.11 -35.31 14.65
CA GLN A 108 -7.52 -35.47 14.32
C GLN A 108 -7.93 -34.43 13.25
N CYS A 109 -8.26 -34.92 12.06
CA CYS A 109 -8.45 -34.09 10.88
C CYS A 109 -9.88 -34.18 10.37
N HIS A 110 -10.67 -33.12 10.57
CA HIS A 110 -12.00 -33.00 9.98
C HIS A 110 -12.38 -31.52 9.83
N PRO A 111 -13.08 -31.17 8.73
CA PRO A 111 -13.49 -29.79 8.49
C PRO A 111 -14.57 -29.34 9.46
N GLY A 112 -14.65 -28.03 9.68
CA GLY A 112 -15.74 -27.38 10.40
C GLY A 112 -15.31 -26.74 11.71
N ASP A 113 -16.31 -26.36 12.50
CA ASP A 113 -16.13 -25.72 13.80
C ASP A 113 -15.78 -26.79 14.85
N ARG A 114 -14.70 -26.55 15.58
CA ARG A 114 -14.10 -27.49 16.54
C ARG A 114 -13.57 -26.74 17.74
N ASP A 115 -13.52 -27.39 18.89
CA ASP A 115 -13.06 -26.77 20.15
C ASP A 115 -11.66 -26.12 20.06
N ASP A 116 -10.81 -26.59 19.14
CA ASP A 116 -9.46 -26.06 18.90
C ASP A 116 -9.41 -24.86 17.94
N ASN A 117 -10.50 -24.54 17.24
CA ASN A 117 -10.60 -23.42 16.30
C ASN A 117 -11.70 -22.40 16.63
N LEU A 118 -12.54 -22.64 17.64
CA LEU A 118 -13.59 -21.67 18.03
C LEU A 118 -13.02 -20.27 18.36
N TRP A 119 -11.82 -20.19 18.92
CA TRP A 119 -11.14 -18.93 19.28
C TRP A 119 -10.84 -17.99 18.10
N ILE A 120 -10.83 -18.49 16.86
CA ILE A 120 -10.67 -17.66 15.64
C ILE A 120 -12.00 -17.30 14.98
N THR A 121 -13.12 -17.79 15.51
CA THR A 121 -14.46 -17.46 15.01
C THR A 121 -14.91 -16.10 15.55
N ILE A 122 -15.83 -15.45 14.84
CA ILE A 122 -16.35 -14.13 15.23
C ILE A 122 -17.15 -14.21 16.54
N ASN A 123 -17.87 -15.31 16.77
CA ASN A 123 -18.75 -15.46 17.93
C ASN A 123 -18.00 -15.45 19.26
N ASP A 124 -16.79 -15.99 19.27
CA ASP A 124 -15.93 -16.07 20.46
C ASP A 124 -14.82 -15.02 20.49
N TYR A 125 -14.79 -14.12 19.48
CA TYR A 125 -13.78 -13.08 19.38
C TYR A 125 -13.94 -12.03 20.48
N LYS A 126 -12.91 -11.88 21.31
CA LYS A 126 -12.79 -10.81 22.29
C LYS A 126 -11.71 -9.84 21.82
N PRO A 127 -12.05 -8.61 21.40
CA PRO A 127 -11.04 -7.67 20.94
C PRO A 127 -10.11 -7.30 22.09
N PRO A 128 -8.78 -7.27 21.86
CA PRO A 128 -7.83 -6.75 22.84
C PRO A 128 -8.15 -5.29 23.16
N LYS A 129 -8.02 -4.92 24.43
CA LYS A 129 -8.37 -3.59 24.97
C LYS A 129 -7.16 -2.75 25.32
N THR A 130 -5.98 -3.36 25.41
CA THR A 130 -4.71 -2.68 25.71
C THR A 130 -3.71 -2.92 24.59
N GLN A 131 -2.73 -2.02 24.44
CA GLN A 131 -1.66 -2.16 23.47
C GLN A 131 -0.86 -3.47 23.67
N ASN A 132 -0.64 -3.88 24.91
CA ASN A 132 0.04 -5.16 25.21
C ASN A 132 -0.79 -6.36 24.74
N GLU A 133 -2.09 -6.39 25.06
CA GLU A 133 -2.98 -7.44 24.57
C GLU A 133 -3.02 -7.47 23.03
N TRP A 134 -3.03 -6.31 22.37
CA TRP A 134 -3.00 -6.20 20.92
C TRP A 134 -1.73 -6.79 20.32
N GLU A 135 -0.56 -6.48 20.88
CA GLU A 135 0.73 -6.98 20.41
C GLU A 135 0.89 -8.50 20.63
N GLU A 136 0.32 -9.03 21.70
CA GLU A 136 0.36 -10.46 22.05
C GLU A 136 -0.70 -11.30 21.32
N THR A 137 -1.77 -10.68 20.82
CA THR A 137 -2.87 -11.37 20.15
C THR A 137 -2.44 -12.01 18.83
N CYS A 138 -2.75 -13.29 18.67
CA CYS A 138 -2.53 -14.04 17.43
C CYS A 138 -3.61 -13.75 16.40
N PHE A 139 -3.42 -12.73 15.55
CA PHE A 139 -4.33 -12.46 14.44
C PHE A 139 -3.98 -13.32 13.21
N LEU A 140 -4.81 -14.33 12.95
CA LEU A 140 -4.73 -15.14 11.73
C LEU A 140 -5.46 -14.46 10.58
N ASP A 141 -4.72 -14.07 9.55
CA ASP A 141 -5.26 -13.34 8.41
C ASP A 141 -5.81 -14.22 7.28
N LYS A 142 -5.57 -15.53 7.36
CA LYS A 142 -6.05 -16.50 6.38
C LYS A 142 -7.25 -17.24 6.94
N SER A 143 -8.36 -17.14 6.24
CA SER A 143 -9.63 -17.79 6.62
C SER A 143 -9.58 -19.31 6.60
N PHE A 144 -8.54 -19.91 6.02
CA PHE A 144 -8.40 -21.37 5.93
C PHE A 144 -7.61 -21.99 7.09
N HIS A 145 -6.91 -21.19 7.91
CA HIS A 145 -6.13 -21.75 9.01
C HIS A 145 -7.05 -22.42 10.03
N GLY A 146 -6.75 -23.68 10.36
CA GLY A 146 -7.56 -24.42 11.33
C GLY A 146 -8.93 -24.85 10.81
N TYR A 147 -9.30 -24.62 9.55
CA TYR A 147 -10.59 -25.10 9.06
C TYR A 147 -10.61 -26.63 8.90
N TYR A 148 -9.61 -27.20 8.23
CA TYR A 148 -9.50 -28.66 8.03
C TYR A 148 -8.48 -29.30 8.97
N LYS A 149 -7.28 -28.71 9.03
CA LYS A 149 -6.16 -29.12 9.88
C LYS A 149 -5.26 -27.93 10.18
N TRP A 150 -4.61 -27.94 11.32
CA TRP A 150 -3.61 -26.95 11.69
C TRP A 150 -2.23 -27.28 11.10
N PRO A 151 -1.43 -26.27 10.70
CA PRO A 151 -0.01 -26.48 10.45
C PRO A 151 0.71 -26.80 11.77
N LYS A 152 1.84 -27.51 11.69
CA LYS A 152 2.68 -27.82 12.88
C LYS A 152 3.16 -26.55 13.59
N ILE A 153 3.47 -25.52 12.81
CA ILE A 153 3.88 -24.20 13.28
C ILE A 153 2.97 -23.17 12.63
N ILE A 154 2.34 -22.35 13.47
CA ILE A 154 1.49 -21.24 13.05
C ILE A 154 2.35 -19.99 12.99
N LYS A 155 2.55 -19.49 11.78
CA LYS A 155 3.31 -18.27 11.51
C LYS A 155 2.35 -17.10 11.33
N TYR A 156 2.45 -16.08 12.18
CA TYR A 156 1.58 -14.90 12.13
C TYR A 156 2.39 -13.61 12.35
N PRO A 157 1.92 -12.46 11.80
CA PRO A 157 2.60 -11.19 11.97
C PRO A 157 2.49 -10.66 13.40
N MET A 158 3.56 -10.07 13.93
CA MET A 158 3.46 -9.24 15.14
C MET A 158 2.67 -7.96 14.82
N ASN A 159 1.78 -7.53 15.73
CA ASN A 159 0.89 -6.39 15.53
C ASN A 159 1.52 -5.04 15.87
N LYS A 160 2.81 -4.90 15.55
CA LYS A 160 3.64 -3.72 15.82
C LYS A 160 4.57 -3.47 14.64
N ARG A 161 4.00 -3.18 13.47
CA ARG A 161 4.81 -2.91 12.30
C ARG A 161 5.37 -1.50 12.35
N GLU A 162 6.69 -1.38 12.22
CA GLU A 162 7.35 -0.09 11.97
C GLU A 162 6.83 0.58 10.69
N ARG A 163 6.90 1.91 10.70
CA ARG A 163 6.41 2.81 9.64
C ARG A 163 7.43 3.89 9.38
N TYR A 164 7.30 4.55 8.24
CA TYR A 164 8.10 5.73 7.98
C TYR A 164 7.58 6.91 8.79
N THR A 165 8.48 7.52 9.55
CA THR A 165 8.31 8.78 10.27
C THR A 165 9.29 9.80 9.67
N LYS A 166 9.22 11.07 10.08
CA LYS A 166 10.14 12.09 9.55
C LYS A 166 11.61 11.78 9.84
N GLU A 167 11.88 10.98 10.87
CA GLU A 167 13.21 10.67 11.37
C GLU A 167 13.87 9.47 10.65
N ASN A 168 13.09 8.55 10.09
CA ASN A 168 13.61 7.29 9.51
C ASN A 168 13.32 7.12 8.01
N MET A 169 12.71 8.13 7.37
CA MET A 169 12.26 8.06 5.99
C MET A 169 13.43 8.26 5.01
N PRO A 170 13.66 7.31 4.08
CA PRO A 170 14.61 7.51 3.00
C PRO A 170 14.19 8.66 2.07
N GLU A 171 15.16 9.25 1.36
CA GLU A 171 14.93 10.41 0.48
C GLU A 171 13.86 10.14 -0.58
N ASP A 172 13.87 8.97 -1.22
CA ASP A 172 12.90 8.58 -2.23
C ASP A 172 11.48 8.45 -1.66
N VAL A 173 11.35 8.02 -0.40
CA VAL A 173 10.08 7.94 0.33
C VAL A 173 9.61 9.32 0.79
N ALA A 174 10.54 10.22 1.15
CA ALA A 174 10.25 11.60 1.57
C ALA A 174 9.50 12.38 0.50
N VAL A 175 9.82 12.15 -0.78
CA VAL A 175 9.11 12.73 -1.92
C VAL A 175 7.60 12.47 -1.87
N LEU A 176 7.18 11.25 -1.52
CA LEU A 176 5.76 10.93 -1.38
C LEU A 176 5.17 11.66 -0.17
N TYR A 177 5.83 11.58 0.98
CA TYR A 177 5.31 12.16 2.21
C TYR A 177 5.09 13.66 2.07
N GLU A 178 6.09 14.41 1.59
CA GLU A 178 6.02 15.86 1.39
C GLU A 178 4.86 16.26 0.48
N ARG A 179 4.59 15.47 -0.56
CA ARG A 179 3.49 15.79 -1.48
C ARG A 179 2.12 15.39 -0.94
N PHE A 180 2.01 14.28 -0.20
CA PHE A 180 0.75 13.82 0.39
C PHE A 180 0.41 14.49 1.75
N ILE A 181 1.17 15.50 2.17
CA ILE A 181 0.76 16.46 3.21
C ILE A 181 0.34 17.82 2.62
N ASP A 182 0.60 18.07 1.33
CA ASP A 182 0.18 19.28 0.64
C ASP A 182 -1.29 19.18 0.22
N LYS A 183 -2.15 19.90 0.94
CA LYS A 183 -3.59 19.94 0.66
C LYS A 183 -3.92 20.44 -0.74
N SER A 184 -3.15 21.36 -1.30
CA SER A 184 -3.42 21.87 -2.65
C SER A 184 -3.23 20.76 -3.70
N PHE A 185 -2.19 19.95 -3.53
CA PHE A 185 -1.94 18.78 -4.36
C PHE A 185 -3.02 17.72 -4.20
N ILE A 186 -3.36 17.35 -2.96
CA ILE A 186 -4.39 16.33 -2.67
C ILE A 186 -5.72 16.72 -3.30
N ASN A 187 -6.14 17.98 -3.14
CA ASN A 187 -7.39 18.47 -3.69
C ASN A 187 -7.42 18.34 -5.22
N LYS A 188 -6.34 18.75 -5.90
CA LYS A 188 -6.23 18.63 -7.36
C LYS A 188 -6.20 17.16 -7.81
N PHE A 189 -5.46 16.33 -7.09
CA PHE A 189 -5.38 14.90 -7.35
C PHE A 189 -6.74 14.21 -7.21
N ILE A 190 -7.47 14.47 -6.13
CA ILE A 190 -8.83 13.97 -5.92
C ILE A 190 -9.78 14.45 -7.02
N GLN A 191 -9.70 15.72 -7.42
CA GLN A 191 -10.52 16.25 -8.51
C GLN A 191 -10.28 15.50 -9.83
N PHE A 192 -9.03 15.22 -10.18
CA PHE A 192 -8.74 14.40 -11.36
C PHE A 192 -9.24 12.97 -11.20
N MET A 193 -9.06 12.36 -10.03
CA MET A 193 -9.56 11.01 -9.79
C MET A 193 -11.08 10.93 -9.97
N ILE A 194 -11.85 11.93 -9.54
CA ILE A 194 -13.31 11.97 -9.74
C ILE A 194 -13.64 11.98 -11.24
N LEU A 195 -12.89 12.73 -12.05
CA LEU A 195 -13.12 12.90 -13.49
C LEU A 195 -12.62 11.72 -14.33
N ASP A 196 -11.66 10.95 -13.82
CA ASP A 196 -11.03 9.84 -14.53
C ASP A 196 -11.98 8.63 -14.62
N GLU A 197 -12.85 8.69 -15.62
CA GLU A 197 -13.76 7.62 -16.02
C GLU A 197 -13.25 6.95 -17.30
N GLU A 198 -13.37 5.63 -17.39
CA GLU A 198 -12.96 4.86 -18.57
C GLU A 198 -14.12 3.99 -19.05
N GLY A 199 -14.39 4.00 -20.35
CA GLY A 199 -15.31 3.04 -20.96
C GLY A 199 -16.80 3.18 -20.59
N GLY A 200 -17.24 4.36 -20.11
CA GLY A 200 -18.65 4.68 -19.91
C GLY A 200 -19.27 4.15 -18.62
N GLY A 201 -18.48 3.68 -17.65
CA GLY A 201 -18.96 3.27 -16.32
C GLY A 201 -17.99 3.62 -15.21
N ILE A 202 -18.52 3.90 -14.01
CA ILE A 202 -17.73 4.23 -12.83
C ILE A 202 -17.49 2.95 -12.03
N ASN A 203 -16.27 2.42 -12.16
CA ASN A 203 -15.85 1.18 -11.50
C ASN A 203 -14.76 1.45 -10.47
N PHE A 204 -14.77 0.68 -9.39
CA PHE A 204 -13.70 0.69 -8.39
C PHE A 204 -12.35 0.37 -9.03
N ASP A 205 -11.40 1.29 -8.90
CA ASP A 205 -10.05 1.13 -9.45
C ASP A 205 -9.13 0.41 -8.44
N PHE A 206 -8.69 -0.78 -8.85
CA PHE A 206 -7.83 -1.61 -8.03
C PHE A 206 -6.41 -1.06 -7.83
N TYR A 207 -5.88 -0.29 -8.78
CA TYR A 207 -4.57 0.34 -8.67
C TYR A 207 -4.61 1.53 -7.71
N ARG A 208 -5.65 2.37 -7.77
CA ARG A 208 -5.89 3.44 -6.79
C ARG A 208 -6.02 2.90 -5.38
N PHE A 209 -6.85 1.88 -5.21
CA PHE A 209 -6.93 1.14 -3.94
C PHE A 209 -5.55 0.66 -3.46
N ARG A 210 -4.74 0.03 -4.34
CA ARG A 210 -3.40 -0.46 -3.98
C ARG A 210 -2.46 0.67 -3.59
N MET A 211 -2.57 1.82 -4.25
CA MET A 211 -1.82 3.02 -3.94
C MET A 211 -2.16 3.53 -2.53
N PHE A 212 -3.44 3.79 -2.25
CA PHE A 212 -3.89 4.22 -0.92
C PHE A 212 -3.54 3.22 0.17
N LYS A 213 -3.77 1.92 -0.09
CA LYS A 213 -3.32 0.85 0.82
C LYS A 213 -1.82 0.93 1.09
N GLY A 214 -1.02 1.24 0.07
CA GLY A 214 0.42 1.44 0.18
C GLY A 214 0.77 2.62 1.06
N LEU A 215 0.18 3.79 0.80
CA LEU A 215 0.37 5.01 1.57
C LEU A 215 0.06 4.79 3.06
N PHE A 216 -1.16 4.36 3.39
CA PHE A 216 -1.57 4.16 4.80
C PHE A 216 -0.80 3.02 5.48
N ARG A 217 -0.36 2.00 4.73
CA ARG A 217 0.52 0.95 5.28
C ARG A 217 1.93 1.45 5.57
N ASN A 218 2.47 2.36 4.77
CA ASN A 218 3.85 2.80 4.88
C ASN A 218 3.99 3.95 5.88
N PHE A 219 3.05 4.90 5.89
CA PHE A 219 3.08 6.12 6.70
C PHE A 219 2.13 6.11 7.90
N GLY A 220 1.15 5.20 7.94
CA GLY A 220 0.16 5.14 9.03
C GLY A 220 -0.67 6.42 9.12
N LEU A 221 -0.92 6.86 10.36
CA LEU A 221 -1.71 8.06 10.66
C LEU A 221 -1.14 9.35 10.06
N ALA A 222 0.17 9.40 9.81
CA ALA A 222 0.83 10.62 9.36
C ALA A 222 0.26 11.18 8.04
N LEU A 223 -0.43 10.34 7.24
CA LEU A 223 -1.17 10.77 6.06
C LEU A 223 -2.69 10.66 6.21
N VAL A 224 -3.23 10.05 7.27
CA VAL A 224 -4.68 9.87 7.42
C VAL A 224 -5.37 11.22 7.52
N ASP A 225 -4.87 12.09 8.40
CA ASP A 225 -5.46 13.41 8.64
C ASP A 225 -5.48 14.26 7.36
N SER A 226 -4.49 14.07 6.48
CA SER A 226 -4.42 14.73 5.17
C SER A 226 -5.57 14.39 4.24
N PHE A 227 -6.37 13.34 4.50
CA PHE A 227 -7.50 12.95 3.65
C PHE A 227 -8.87 13.06 4.36
N MET A 228 -8.93 13.32 5.67
CA MET A 228 -10.19 13.21 6.42
C MET A 228 -11.26 14.22 5.99
N ASP A 229 -10.90 15.49 5.82
CA ASP A 229 -11.83 16.53 5.35
C ASP A 229 -12.34 16.22 3.94
N ASP A 230 -11.44 15.80 3.06
CA ASP A 230 -11.75 15.46 1.67
C ASP A 230 -12.67 14.24 1.58
N LEU A 231 -12.42 13.21 2.40
CA LEU A 231 -13.30 12.05 2.53
C LEU A 231 -14.70 12.45 2.97
N TYR A 232 -14.82 13.35 3.94
CA TYR A 232 -16.12 13.82 4.40
C TYR A 232 -16.90 14.54 3.29
N ILE A 233 -16.21 15.35 2.49
CA ILE A 233 -16.79 16.02 1.31
C ILE A 233 -17.23 14.98 0.28
N LEU A 234 -16.35 14.03 -0.08
CA LEU A 234 -16.62 13.00 -1.09
C LEU A 234 -17.82 12.13 -0.72
N ILE A 235 -17.94 11.70 0.54
CA ILE A 235 -19.03 10.83 1.02
C ILE A 235 -20.38 11.57 1.04
N ARG A 236 -20.36 12.90 1.16
CA ARG A 236 -21.57 13.74 1.25
C ARG A 236 -21.92 14.43 -0.06
N ASP A 237 -21.17 14.17 -1.13
CA ASP A 237 -21.42 14.76 -2.42
C ASP A 237 -22.80 14.30 -2.95
N LYS A 238 -23.65 15.28 -3.27
CA LYS A 238 -24.99 15.07 -3.86
C LYS A 238 -25.11 15.74 -5.22
N THR A 239 -23.98 16.17 -5.80
CA THR A 239 -23.94 16.82 -7.10
C THR A 239 -24.03 15.79 -8.22
N LYS A 240 -24.02 16.25 -9.48
CA LYS A 240 -23.97 15.36 -10.66
C LYS A 240 -22.73 14.45 -10.70
N LYS A 241 -21.68 14.77 -9.93
CA LYS A 241 -20.43 14.00 -9.87
C LYS A 241 -20.39 12.98 -8.71
N GLN A 242 -21.49 12.84 -7.96
CA GLN A 242 -21.55 12.01 -6.77
C GLN A 242 -21.07 10.56 -6.98
N GLU A 243 -21.29 9.97 -8.15
CA GLU A 243 -20.87 8.60 -8.42
C GLU A 243 -19.33 8.49 -8.47
N GLY A 244 -18.66 9.44 -9.14
CA GLY A 244 -17.20 9.55 -9.13
C GLY A 244 -16.65 9.86 -7.74
N SER A 245 -17.31 10.75 -6.99
CA SER A 245 -16.93 11.11 -5.61
C SER A 245 -17.04 9.91 -4.66
N HIS A 246 -18.15 9.19 -4.68
CA HIS A 246 -18.36 7.99 -3.85
C HIS A 246 -17.40 6.87 -4.22
N ARG A 247 -17.07 6.69 -5.51
CA ARG A 247 -16.03 5.76 -5.93
C ARG A 247 -14.68 6.11 -5.32
N VAL A 248 -14.23 7.36 -5.46
CA VAL A 248 -12.93 7.80 -4.91
C VAL A 248 -12.91 7.65 -3.39
N ALA A 249 -14.00 8.00 -2.71
CA ALA A 249 -14.13 7.74 -1.27
C ALA A 249 -13.98 6.25 -0.94
N ALA A 250 -14.64 5.37 -1.68
CA ALA A 250 -14.55 3.92 -1.47
C ALA A 250 -13.12 3.40 -1.68
N GLU A 251 -12.40 3.90 -2.69
CA GLU A 251 -11.00 3.53 -2.95
C GLU A 251 -10.05 3.96 -1.83
N ILE A 252 -10.20 5.19 -1.34
CA ILE A 252 -9.42 5.73 -0.22
C ILE A 252 -9.73 4.93 1.06
N VAL A 253 -11.00 4.76 1.42
CA VAL A 253 -11.43 4.05 2.64
C VAL A 253 -11.00 2.58 2.59
N ALA A 254 -11.17 1.89 1.46
CA ALA A 254 -10.67 0.54 1.29
C ALA A 254 -9.14 0.48 1.47
N GLY A 255 -8.44 1.49 0.95
CA GLY A 255 -7.01 1.69 1.18
C GLY A 255 -6.66 1.83 2.66
N MET A 256 -7.36 2.69 3.40
CA MET A 256 -7.17 2.91 4.83
C MET A 256 -7.37 1.61 5.62
N ILE A 257 -8.53 0.95 5.47
CA ILE A 257 -8.86 -0.30 6.17
C ILE A 257 -7.82 -1.39 5.88
N ARG A 258 -7.39 -1.54 4.62
CA ARG A 258 -6.42 -2.58 4.25
C ARG A 258 -4.97 -2.20 4.56
N GLY A 259 -4.69 -0.91 4.71
CA GLY A 259 -3.42 -0.34 5.16
C GLY A 259 -3.23 -0.46 6.67
N SER A 260 -4.34 -0.42 7.43
CA SER A 260 -4.37 -0.45 8.89
C SER A 260 -4.19 -1.83 9.54
N LYS A 261 -4.10 -2.90 8.72
CA LYS A 261 -3.98 -4.29 9.19
C LYS A 261 -2.93 -4.56 10.29
N HIS A 262 -1.84 -3.80 10.33
CA HIS A 262 -0.76 -3.95 11.33
C HIS A 262 -0.45 -2.63 12.03
N TRP A 263 -1.48 -1.83 12.29
CA TRP A 263 -1.37 -0.66 13.16
C TRP A 263 -1.32 -1.14 14.61
N THR A 264 -0.79 -0.28 15.48
CA THR A 264 -0.94 -0.45 16.93
C THR A 264 -2.37 -0.11 17.33
N LEU A 265 -2.81 -0.51 18.52
CA LEU A 265 -4.15 -0.20 19.02
C LEU A 265 -4.33 1.32 19.23
N ASP A 266 -3.30 1.98 19.74
CA ASP A 266 -3.33 3.42 20.06
C ASP A 266 -3.11 4.33 18.84
N MET A 267 -3.00 3.75 17.63
CA MET A 267 -2.92 4.51 16.39
C MET A 267 -4.32 4.84 15.87
#